data_AF-A0A6M8AZX8-F1
#
_entry.id   AF-A0A6M8AZX8-F1
#
_cell.length_a   1.000
_cell.length_b   1.000
_cell.length_c   1.000
_cell.angle_alpha   90.00
_cell.angle_beta   90.00
_cell.angle_gamma   90.00
#
_symmetry.space_group_name_H-M   'P 1'
#
loop_
_entity.id
_entity.type
_entity.pdbx_description
1 polymer ?
#
loop_
_entity_poly.entity_id
_entity_poly.type
_entity_poly.pdbx_seq_one_letter_code
_entity_poly.pdbx_strand_id
1 'polypeptide(L)'
;MRMIDQTWAARAACADAEPDQLFGKGAEQRDARTLCFTCPVRMECLAEALDSESSFGVWGGLTERERRALLRRFPEVEDWGEWLRREDDELVAEIHARRAPRILARAR
;
A
#
# COMPACT_ATOMS: atom_id res chain seq x y z
N MET A 1 -13.52 -4.09 -17.07
CA MET A 1 -12.84 -2.79 -17.14
C MET A 1 -13.32 -1.95 -15.95
N ARG A 2 -12.67 -2.02 -14.79
CA ARG A 2 -13.03 -1.16 -13.65
C ARG A 2 -12.47 0.24 -13.93
N MET A 3 -13.34 1.25 -13.99
CA MET A 3 -12.92 2.64 -13.88
C MET A 3 -12.63 2.89 -12.40
N ILE A 4 -11.37 2.79 -12.00
CA ILE A 4 -10.94 3.29 -10.69
C ILE A 4 -11.13 4.80 -10.76
N ASP A 5 -11.98 5.34 -9.88
CA ASP A 5 -12.13 6.77 -9.70
C ASP A 5 -10.84 7.35 -9.12
N GLN A 6 -9.91 7.78 -9.98
CA GLN A 6 -8.59 8.31 -9.61
C GLN A 6 -8.65 9.63 -8.81
N THR A 7 -9.84 10.15 -8.49
CA THR A 7 -10.00 11.34 -7.63
C THR A 7 -9.47 11.12 -6.22
N TRP A 8 -9.29 9.87 -5.78
CA TRP A 8 -8.66 9.59 -4.48
C TRP A 8 -7.21 10.07 -4.42
N ALA A 9 -6.44 10.01 -5.52
CA ALA A 9 -5.02 10.35 -5.52
C ALA A 9 -4.79 11.82 -5.19
N ALA A 10 -5.70 12.72 -5.61
CA ALA A 10 -5.67 14.13 -5.27
C ALA A 10 -5.89 14.44 -3.78
N ARG A 11 -6.43 13.48 -3.01
CA ARG A 11 -6.63 13.57 -1.55
C ARG A 11 -5.50 12.93 -0.76
N ALA A 12 -4.47 12.40 -1.42
CA ALA A 12 -3.34 11.77 -0.74
C ALA A 12 -2.51 12.80 0.03
N ALA A 13 -2.10 12.47 1.24
CA ALA A 13 -1.23 13.35 2.05
C ALA A 13 0.14 13.62 1.38
N CYS A 14 0.55 12.76 0.44
CA CYS A 14 1.75 12.91 -0.36
C CYS A 14 1.52 13.56 -1.73
N ALA A 15 0.32 14.05 -2.03
CA ALA A 15 -0.01 14.60 -3.35
C ALA A 15 0.87 15.80 -3.73
N ASP A 16 1.29 16.60 -2.73
CA ASP A 16 2.17 17.76 -2.91
C ASP A 16 3.64 17.48 -2.60
N ALA A 17 4.00 16.22 -2.32
CA ALA A 17 5.38 15.85 -2.02
C ALA A 17 6.23 15.77 -3.30
N GLU A 18 7.52 16.08 -3.20
CA GLU A 18 8.42 15.94 -4.35
C GLU A 18 8.63 14.46 -4.70
N PRO A 19 8.68 14.08 -5.99
CA PRO A 19 8.81 12.68 -6.40
C PRO A 19 9.96 11.94 -5.73
N ASP A 20 11.12 12.59 -5.59
CA ASP A 20 12.32 12.00 -4.97
C ASP A 20 12.08 11.58 -3.51
N GLN A 21 11.17 12.26 -2.79
CA GLN A 21 10.79 11.91 -1.42
C GLN A 21 9.95 10.62 -1.36
N LEU A 22 9.27 10.25 -2.45
CA LEU A 22 8.36 9.10 -2.52
C LEU A 22 9.04 7.86 -3.15
N PHE A 23 10.02 8.09 -4.01
CA PHE A 23 10.75 7.03 -4.74
C PHE A 23 12.19 6.81 -4.24
N GLY A 24 12.58 7.50 -3.18
CA GLY A 24 13.88 7.39 -2.54
C GLY A 24 14.23 5.98 -2.03
N LYS A 25 15.47 5.82 -1.54
CA LYS A 25 16.01 4.55 -1.03
C LYS A 25 16.35 4.66 0.46
N GLY A 26 16.19 3.57 1.20
CA GLY A 26 16.64 3.48 2.60
C GLY A 26 15.91 4.44 3.54
N ALA A 27 16.54 5.52 3.96
CA ALA A 27 15.98 6.47 4.92
C ALA A 27 14.73 7.19 4.36
N GLU A 28 14.77 7.59 3.10
CA GLU A 28 13.65 8.27 2.41
C GLU A 28 12.38 7.41 2.36
N GLN A 29 12.54 6.08 2.23
CA GLN A 29 11.39 5.16 2.30
C GLN A 29 10.74 5.10 3.69
N ARG A 30 11.52 5.31 4.75
CA ARG A 30 10.97 5.33 6.13
C ARG A 30 10.15 6.59 6.36
N ASP A 31 10.61 7.71 5.82
CA ASP A 31 9.91 9.00 5.93
C ASP A 31 8.61 8.98 5.11
N ALA A 32 8.67 8.51 3.85
CA ALA A 32 7.49 8.28 3.02
C ALA A 32 6.47 7.35 3.68
N ARG A 33 6.96 6.26 4.32
CA ARG A 33 6.08 5.33 5.04
C ARG A 33 5.36 5.98 6.21
N THR A 34 6.03 6.86 6.94
CA THR A 34 5.44 7.58 8.07
C THR A 34 4.29 8.47 7.61
N LEU A 35 4.49 9.18 6.50
CA LEU A 35 3.44 9.98 5.85
C LEU A 35 2.22 9.14 5.45
N CYS A 36 2.43 7.91 4.96
CA CYS A 36 1.31 7.03 4.62
C CYS A 36 0.39 6.75 5.80
N PHE A 37 0.88 6.67 7.04
CA PHE A 37 0.05 6.28 8.20
C PHE A 37 -0.92 7.37 8.67
N THR A 38 -0.76 8.61 8.20
CA THR A 38 -1.71 9.71 8.39
C THR A 38 -2.57 9.98 7.15
N CYS A 39 -2.29 9.32 6.03
CA CYS A 39 -2.98 9.54 4.76
C CYS A 39 -4.42 8.99 4.78
N PRO A 40 -5.44 9.77 4.38
CA PRO A 40 -6.84 9.34 4.43
C PRO A 40 -7.20 8.31 3.35
N VAL A 41 -6.43 8.24 2.26
CA VAL A 41 -6.68 7.35 1.10
C VAL A 41 -5.68 6.18 1.05
N ARG A 42 -5.19 5.76 2.22
CA ARG A 42 -4.09 4.78 2.32
C ARG A 42 -4.45 3.43 1.71
N MET A 43 -5.70 2.99 1.86
CA MET A 43 -6.15 1.68 1.39
C MET A 43 -6.41 1.68 -0.11
N GLU A 44 -7.01 2.74 -0.64
CA GLU A 44 -7.19 2.96 -2.07
C GLU A 44 -5.83 3.00 -2.79
N CYS A 45 -4.87 3.72 -2.20
CA CYS A 45 -3.49 3.76 -2.67
C CYS A 45 -2.84 2.37 -2.70
N LEU A 46 -3.04 1.57 -1.66
CA LEU A 46 -2.47 0.22 -1.62
C LEU A 46 -3.15 -0.73 -2.62
N ALA A 47 -4.48 -0.66 -2.73
CA ALA A 47 -5.25 -1.47 -3.67
C ALA A 47 -4.78 -1.22 -5.10
N GLU A 48 -4.71 0.05 -5.53
CA GLU A 48 -4.22 0.42 -6.86
C GLU A 48 -2.81 -0.13 -7.12
N ALA A 49 -1.91 -0.04 -6.14
CA ALA A 49 -0.54 -0.52 -6.28
C ALA A 49 -0.43 -2.04 -6.39
N LEU A 50 -1.37 -2.78 -5.79
CA LEU A 50 -1.43 -4.24 -5.86
C LEU A 50 -2.10 -4.68 -7.16
N ASP A 51 -3.23 -4.07 -7.54
CA ASP A 51 -3.95 -4.34 -8.78
C ASP A 51 -3.10 -4.03 -10.02
N SER A 52 -2.31 -2.96 -9.99
CA SER A 52 -1.40 -2.57 -11.09
C SER A 52 0.00 -3.22 -11.03
N GLU A 53 0.27 -4.01 -9.99
CA GLU A 53 1.60 -4.59 -9.72
C GLU A 53 2.75 -3.56 -9.76
N SER A 54 2.49 -2.36 -9.24
CA SER A 54 3.44 -1.24 -9.27
C SER A 54 4.80 -1.64 -8.67
N SER A 55 5.86 -1.44 -9.45
CA SER A 55 7.17 -2.05 -9.20
C SER A 55 8.12 -1.25 -8.32
N PHE A 56 7.78 -0.02 -7.92
CA PHE A 56 8.68 0.86 -7.17
C PHE A 56 7.96 1.65 -6.07
N GLY A 57 8.72 2.27 -5.17
CA GLY A 57 8.21 3.21 -4.16
C GLY A 57 7.42 2.59 -3.01
N VAL A 58 7.01 3.45 -2.09
CA VAL A 58 6.12 3.13 -0.96
C VAL A 58 4.68 3.47 -1.33
N TRP A 59 3.78 2.50 -1.17
CA TRP A 59 2.35 2.65 -1.49
C TRP A 59 1.53 2.18 -0.31
N GLY A 60 0.60 3.00 0.18
CA GLY A 60 -0.23 2.69 1.34
C GLY A 60 0.56 2.29 2.61
N GLY A 61 1.82 2.72 2.72
CA GLY A 61 2.73 2.34 3.82
C GLY A 61 3.44 1.00 3.64
N LEU A 62 3.40 0.40 2.45
CA LEU A 62 4.12 -0.83 2.09
C LEU A 62 5.19 -0.58 1.03
N THR A 63 6.36 -1.16 1.26
CA THR A 63 7.45 -1.23 0.28
C THR A 63 7.11 -2.19 -0.86
N GLU A 64 7.78 -2.04 -2.01
CA GLU A 64 7.74 -2.98 -3.14
C GLU A 64 7.91 -4.45 -2.68
N ARG A 65 8.87 -4.71 -1.80
CA ARG A 65 9.16 -6.07 -1.31
C ARG A 65 7.99 -6.66 -0.51
N GLU A 66 7.35 -5.85 0.32
CA GLU A 66 6.15 -6.26 1.07
C GLU A 66 4.96 -6.50 0.14
N ARG A 67 4.73 -5.63 -0.84
CA ARG A 67 3.66 -5.82 -1.85
C ARG A 67 3.86 -7.09 -2.67
N ARG A 68 5.07 -7.34 -3.17
CA ARG A 68 5.38 -8.59 -3.88
C ARG A 68 5.20 -9.84 -3.01
N ALA A 69 5.41 -9.74 -1.70
CA ALA A 69 5.14 -10.85 -0.79
C ALA A 69 3.64 -11.13 -0.68
N LEU A 70 2.79 -10.10 -0.65
CA LEU A 70 1.33 -10.25 -0.71
C LEU A 70 0.87 -10.88 -2.02
N LEU A 71 1.30 -10.34 -3.17
CA LEU A 71 0.95 -10.86 -4.50
C LEU A 71 1.33 -12.34 -4.66
N ARG A 72 2.49 -12.76 -4.16
CA ARG A 72 2.88 -14.18 -4.17
C ARG A 72 2.09 -15.05 -3.22
N ARG A 73 1.62 -14.50 -2.10
CA ARG A 73 0.91 -15.26 -1.05
C ARG A 73 -0.56 -15.48 -1.39
N PHE A 74 -1.15 -14.55 -2.13
CA PHE A 74 -2.55 -14.52 -2.52
C PHE A 74 -2.71 -14.33 -4.04
N PRO A 75 -2.17 -15.25 -4.88
CA PRO A 75 -2.27 -15.15 -6.33
C PRO A 75 -3.71 -15.22 -6.85
N GLU A 76 -4.66 -15.67 -6.02
CA GLU A 76 -6.09 -15.79 -6.33
C GLU A 76 -6.89 -14.49 -6.14
N VAL A 77 -6.29 -13.43 -5.58
CA VAL A 77 -6.99 -12.17 -5.31
C VAL A 77 -7.05 -11.33 -6.58
N GLU A 78 -8.24 -11.13 -7.12
CA GLU A 78 -8.52 -10.32 -8.32
C GLU A 78 -9.02 -8.89 -8.03
N ASP A 79 -9.41 -8.62 -6.77
CA ASP A 79 -9.85 -7.31 -6.31
C ASP A 79 -9.24 -7.01 -4.94
N TRP A 80 -8.11 -6.29 -4.95
CA TRP A 80 -7.42 -5.92 -3.71
C TRP A 80 -8.20 -4.89 -2.89
N GLY A 81 -9.04 -4.07 -3.50
CA GLY A 81 -9.90 -3.11 -2.80
C GLY A 81 -11.00 -3.79 -1.99
N GLU A 82 -11.54 -4.90 -2.47
CA GLU A 82 -12.45 -5.76 -1.72
C GLU A 82 -11.71 -6.59 -0.66
N TRP A 83 -10.57 -7.20 -1.03
CA TRP A 83 -9.78 -8.00 -0.10
C TRP A 83 -9.32 -7.19 1.12
N LEU A 84 -8.89 -5.93 0.92
CA LEU A 84 -8.49 -5.03 2.00
C LEU A 84 -9.65 -4.57 2.88
N ARG A 85 -10.92 -4.82 2.54
CA ARG A 85 -12.10 -4.51 3.37
C ARG A 85 -12.52 -5.66 4.28
N ARG A 86 -11.85 -6.83 4.21
CA ARG A 86 -12.18 -7.99 5.04
C ARG A 86 -11.88 -7.72 6.51
N GLU A 87 -12.91 -7.82 7.35
CA GLU A 87 -12.80 -7.58 8.80
C GLU A 87 -12.34 -8.84 9.56
N ASP A 88 -12.47 -10.02 8.95
CA ASP A 88 -12.17 -11.33 9.54
C ASP A 88 -10.71 -11.78 9.35
N ASP A 89 -9.87 -10.96 8.73
CA ASP A 89 -8.49 -11.31 8.38
C ASP A 89 -7.46 -10.56 9.23
N GLU A 90 -6.62 -11.30 9.97
CA GLU A 90 -5.59 -10.73 10.86
C GLU A 90 -4.48 -9.95 10.12
N LEU A 91 -4.20 -10.31 8.88
CA LEU A 91 -3.22 -9.60 8.05
C LEU A 91 -3.82 -8.28 7.56
N VAL A 92 -5.09 -8.30 7.13
CA VAL A 92 -5.83 -7.08 6.77
C VAL A 92 -5.90 -6.13 7.96
N ALA A 93 -6.25 -6.63 9.16
CA ALA A 93 -6.25 -5.83 10.38
C ALA A 93 -4.87 -5.20 10.68
N GLU A 94 -3.77 -5.93 10.43
CA GLU A 94 -2.41 -5.42 10.61
C GLU A 94 -2.04 -4.36 9.55
N ILE A 95 -2.49 -4.52 8.30
CA ILE A 95 -2.32 -3.54 7.22
C ILE A 95 -3.11 -2.26 7.49
N HIS A 96 -4.29 -2.36 8.13
CA HIS A 96 -5.10 -1.21 8.57
C HIS A 96 -4.53 -0.48 9.79
N ALA A 97 -3.67 -1.15 10.58
CA ALA A 97 -2.99 -0.48 11.68
C ALA A 97 -2.14 0.71 11.15
N ARG A 98 -2.14 1.83 11.87
CA ARG A 98 -1.34 3.03 11.53
C ARG A 98 0.15 2.83 11.87
N ARG A 99 0.72 1.69 11.47
CA ARG A 99 2.11 1.27 11.70
C ARG A 99 2.54 0.27 10.63
N ALA A 100 3.84 0.05 10.53
CA ALA A 100 4.43 -0.93 9.62
C ALA A 100 3.91 -2.37 9.92
N PRO A 101 3.19 -3.03 8.99
CA PRO A 101 2.78 -4.42 9.16
C PRO A 101 3.97 -5.38 9.02
N ARG A 102 3.87 -6.57 9.61
CA ARG A 102 4.96 -7.58 9.62
C ARG A 102 4.80 -8.60 8.48
N ILE A 103 4.47 -8.11 7.29
CA ILE A 103 4.14 -8.95 6.11
C ILE A 103 5.25 -9.96 5.81
N LEU A 104 6.51 -9.52 5.78
CA LEU A 104 7.63 -10.38 5.44
C LEU A 104 7.92 -11.48 6.46
N ALA A 105 7.49 -11.31 7.72
CA ALA A 105 7.59 -12.34 8.73
C ALA A 105 6.48 -13.40 8.56
N ARG A 106 5.32 -13.01 8.02
CA ARG A 106 4.15 -13.87 7.78
C ARG A 106 4.15 -14.55 6.41
N ALA A 107 4.90 -14.01 5.45
CA ALA A 107 5.03 -14.54 4.09
C ALA A 107 6.19 -15.55 3.92
N ARG A 108 6.74 -16.06 5.03
CA ARG A 108 7.76 -17.13 5.05
C ARG A 108 7.13 -18.47 5.34
#